data_AF-A0A722XQS9-F1
#
_entry.id   AF-A0A722XQS9-F1
#
_cell.length_a   1.000
_cell.length_b   1.000
_cell.length_c   1.000
_cell.angle_alpha   90.00
_cell.angle_beta   90.00
_cell.angle_gamma   90.00
#
_symmetry.space_group_name_H-M   'P 1'
#
loop_
_entity.id
_entity.type
_entity.pdbx_description
1 polymer ?
#
loop_
_entity_poly.entity_id
_entity_poly.type
_entity_poly.pdbx_seq_one_letter_code
_entity_poly.pdbx_strand_id
1 'polypeptide(L)' 'ESVSGKFTGTVHLSSGKFAVVEKSHEFTLVPWRPIIDRQLGREVMGIVQGGSVSWQLGRQRGLER' A
#
# COMPACT_ATOMS: atom_id res chain seq x y z
N GLU A 1 7.70 -7.51 6.61
CA GLU A 1 6.88 -8.44 5.79
C GLU A 1 6.62 -7.82 4.43
N SER A 2 6.69 -8.58 3.33
CA SER A 2 6.40 -8.06 1.99
C SER A 2 4.91 -8.17 1.68
N VAL A 3 4.34 -7.11 1.12
CA VAL A 3 2.94 -7.05 0.66
C VAL A 3 2.90 -6.72 -0.83
N SER A 4 2.00 -7.36 -1.57
CA SER A 4 1.78 -7.13 -2.99
C SER A 4 0.36 -7.46 -3.39
N GLY A 5 -0.24 -6.66 -4.26
CA GLY A 5 -1.56 -6.92 -4.80
C GLY A 5 -2.25 -5.63 -5.25
N LYS A 6 -3.52 -5.73 -5.63
CA LYS A 6 -4.30 -4.60 -6.06
C LYS A 6 -4.74 -3.76 -4.87
N PHE A 7 -4.41 -2.47 -4.86
CA PHE A 7 -4.97 -1.54 -3.89
C PHE A 7 -6.43 -1.24 -4.25
N THR A 8 -7.39 -1.75 -3.49
CA THR A 8 -8.83 -1.64 -3.83
C THR A 8 -9.57 -0.59 -3.02
N GLY A 9 -8.97 -0.07 -1.95
CA GLY A 9 -9.53 1.01 -1.17
C GLY A 9 -8.99 1.08 0.24
N THR A 10 -9.67 1.82 1.10
CA THR A 10 -9.25 2.02 2.49
C THR A 10 -10.39 1.75 3.46
N VAL A 11 -10.04 1.24 4.63
CA VAL A 11 -10.98 1.04 5.75
C VAL A 11 -10.51 1.84 6.96
N HIS A 12 -11.46 2.36 7.74
CA HIS A 12 -11.18 3.02 9.01
C HIS A 12 -11.49 2.06 10.15
N LEU A 13 -10.47 1.74 10.94
CA LEU A 13 -10.57 0.97 12.17
C LEU A 13 -10.30 1.88 13.37
N SER A 14 -10.56 1.40 14.59
CA SER A 14 -10.25 2.16 15.81
C SER A 14 -8.77 2.53 15.95
N SER A 15 -7.87 1.71 15.37
CA SER A 15 -6.42 1.94 15.35
C SER A 15 -5.94 2.86 14.22
N GLY A 16 -6.84 3.30 13.32
CA GLY A 16 -6.51 4.23 12.24
C GLY A 16 -7.00 3.78 10.86
N LYS A 17 -6.45 4.40 9.82
CA LYS A 17 -6.78 4.13 8.42
C LYS A 17 -5.85 3.07 7.83
N PHE A 18 -6.43 2.07 7.20
CA PHE A 18 -5.71 0.97 6.56
C PHE A 18 -6.01 0.91 5.07
N ALA A 19 -5.02 0.52 4.28
CA ALA A 19 -5.17 0.18 2.87
C ALA A 19 -5.55 -1.30 2.74
N VAL A 20 -6.51 -1.58 1.87
CA VAL A 20 -6.90 -2.93 1.48
C VAL A 20 -6.09 -3.30 0.23
N VAL A 21 -5.24 -4.32 0.37
CA VAL A 21 -4.47 -4.89 -0.74
C VAL A 21 -5.01 -6.29 -1.02
N GLU A 22 -5.67 -6.47 -2.17
CA GLU A 22 -6.26 -7.73 -2.58
C GLU A 22 -5.30 -8.56 -3.44
N LYS A 23 -5.29 -9.88 -3.21
CA LYS A 23 -4.54 -10.85 -3.99
C LYS A 23 -5.39 -12.10 -4.19
N SER A 24 -5.78 -12.40 -5.43
CA SER A 24 -6.54 -13.60 -5.85
C SER A 24 -7.73 -14.01 -4.96
N HIS A 25 -7.49 -14.62 -3.79
CA HIS A 25 -8.50 -15.11 -2.86
C HIS A 25 -8.34 -14.58 -1.42
N GLU A 26 -7.42 -13.65 -1.19
CA GLU A 26 -7.11 -13.06 0.11
C GLU A 26 -6.96 -11.55 0.02
N PHE A 27 -7.01 -10.88 1.17
CA PHE A 27 -6.67 -9.48 1.28
C PHE A 27 -5.82 -9.23 2.52
N THR A 28 -5.00 -8.19 2.45
CA THR A 28 -4.17 -7.75 3.56
C THR A 28 -4.50 -6.30 3.90
N LEU A 29 -4.67 -6.04 5.19
CA LEU A 29 -4.80 -4.68 5.71
C LEU A 29 -3.44 -4.20 6.17
N VAL A 30 -2.93 -3.13 5.54
CA VAL A 30 -1.67 -2.49 5.92
C VAL A 30 -1.91 -1.03 6.28
N PRO A 31 -1.08 -0.43 7.16
CA PRO A 31 -1.21 0.99 7.49
C PRO A 31 -1.26 1.83 6.20
N TRP A 32 -2.28 2.68 6.06
CA TRP A 32 -2.43 3.48 4.85
C TRP A 32 -1.36 4.57 4.76
N ARG A 33 -0.92 4.89 3.53
CA ARG A 33 -0.08 6.06 3.23
C ARG A 33 -0.63 6.83 2.03
N PRO A 34 -0.63 8.18 2.05
CA PRO A 34 -1.17 8.98 0.95
C PRO A 34 -0.51 8.71 -0.42
N ILE A 35 0.74 8.22 -0.44
CA ILE A 35 1.49 7.95 -1.67
C ILE A 35 0.79 6.94 -2.61
N ILE A 36 -0.06 6.06 -2.06
CA ILE A 36 -0.82 5.09 -2.84
C ILE A 36 -2.22 5.55 -3.25
N ASP A 37 -2.69 6.74 -2.87
CA ASP A 37 -4.05 7.19 -3.23
C ASP A 37 -4.28 7.18 -4.74
N ARG A 38 -3.25 7.54 -5.52
CA ARG A 38 -3.30 7.51 -7.00
C ARG A 38 -3.19 6.11 -7.60
N GLN A 39 -2.98 5.09 -6.78
CA GLN A 39 -2.86 3.69 -7.20
C GLN A 39 -4.15 2.90 -6.97
N LEU A 40 -5.27 3.57 -6.66
CA LEU A 40 -6.55 2.89 -6.51
C LEU A 40 -6.87 2.09 -7.78
N GLY A 41 -7.18 0.81 -7.58
CA GLY A 41 -7.42 -0.15 -8.65
C GLY A 41 -6.17 -0.66 -9.36
N ARG A 42 -4.95 -0.32 -8.92
CA ARG A 42 -3.68 -0.75 -9.51
C ARG A 42 -2.91 -1.69 -8.59
N GLU A 43 -2.03 -2.48 -9.19
CA GLU A 43 -1.04 -3.29 -8.48
C GLU A 43 -0.05 -2.41 -7.73
N VAL A 44 0.15 -2.73 -6.45
CA VAL A 44 1.11 -2.10 -5.55
C VAL A 44 1.97 -3.16 -4.89
N MET A 45 3.21 -2.80 -4.58
CA MET A 45 4.14 -3.66 -3.83
C MET A 45 4.80 -2.84 -2.74
N GLY A 46 5.10 -3.45 -1.60
CA GLY A 46 5.73 -2.76 -0.49
C GLY A 46 6.23 -3.68 0.61
N ILE A 47 6.92 -3.09 1.58
CA ILE A 47 7.42 -3.77 2.78
C ILE A 47 6.78 -3.12 4.01
N VAL A 48 6.13 -3.92 4.85
CA VAL A 48 5.65 -3.53 6.18
C VAL A 48 6.75 -3.73 7.21
N GLN A 49 7.08 -2.67 7.95
CA GLN A 49 8.08 -2.68 9.02
C GLN A 49 7.72 -1.64 10.09
N GLY A 50 7.81 -2.03 11.37
CA GLY A 50 7.66 -1.09 12.49
C GLY A 50 6.31 -0.35 12.53
N GLY A 51 5.21 -1.00 12.11
CA GLY A 51 3.89 -0.36 12.06
C GLY A 51 3.69 0.63 10.91
N SER A 52 4.61 0.65 9.94
CA SER A 52 4.51 1.46 8.72
C SER A 52 4.73 0.60 7.48
N VAL A 53 4.39 1.13 6.31
CA VAL A 53 4.60 0.47 5.01
C VAL A 53 5.46 1.34 4.09
N SER A 54 6.41 0.75 3.39
CA SER A 54 7.23 1.39 2.36
C SER A 54 6.82 0.85 0.99
N TRP A 55 6.27 1.72 0.14
CA TRP A 55 5.74 1.33 -1.17
C TRP A 55 6.79 1.46 -2.28
N GLN A 56 6.84 0.45 -3.14
CA GLN A 56 7.62 0.42 -4.38
C GLN A 56 6.69 0.73 -5.55
N LEU A 57 6.40 2.02 -5.74
CA LEU A 57 5.57 2.49 -6.85
C LEU A 57 6.45 2.75 -8.07
N GLY A 58 6.05 2.22 -9.22
CA GLY A 58 6.79 2.36 -10.47
C GLY A 58 7.14 3.82 -10.81
N ARG A 59 8.41 4.00 -11.19
CA ARG A 59 9.14 5.21 -11.62
C ARG A 59 9.45 6.26 -10.53
N GLN A 60 10.54 5.97 -9.84
CA GLN A 60 11.51 6.95 -9.34
C GLN A 60 12.13 7.71 -10.54
N ARG A 61 11.43 8.72 -11.08
CA ARG A 61 12.04 9.79 -11.88
C ARG A 61 12.29 10.95 -10.92
N GLY A 62 13.51 11.02 -10.42
CA GLY A 62 13.93 12.07 -9.49
C GLY A 62 15.05 11.61 -8.58
N LEU A 63 16.17 11.18 -9.17
CA LEU A 63 17.47 11.48 -8.57
C LEU A 63 17.68 12.96 -8.88
N GLU A 64 17.23 13.84 -7.98
CA GLU A 64 17.71 15.22 -7.98
C GLU A 64 18.84 15.29 -6.97
N ARG A 65 19.94 15.86 -7.45
CA ARG A 65 21.27 15.93 -6.83
C ARG A 65 21.26 16.62 -5.48
#